data_AF-A0A959RSC8-F1
#
_entry.id   AF-A0A959RSC8-F1
#
_cell.length_a   1.000
_cell.length_b   1.000
_cell.length_c   1.000
_cell.angle_alpha   90.00
_cell.angle_beta   90.00
_cell.angle_gamma   90.00
#
_symmetry.space_group_name_H-M   'P 1'
#
loop_
_entity.id
_entity.type
_entity.pdbx_description
1 polymer ?
#
loop_
_entity_poly.entity_id
_entity_poly.type
_entity_poly.pdbx_seq_one_letter_code
_entity_poly.pdbx_strand_id
1 'polypeptide(L)'
;IPPSMMSQSWMGSDFNNDDLLKESSIVKDYTHTIIGSDTVGGFDCYKIELIPKPEAAVVWGKIITWISKKEYYQLKAEYYDESEELINKQIASEVEQLGDRKLPAKMVMMPVDKPGNQTILKMVEMVFDKEIPDNFFSQQNMKKVR
;
A
#
# COMPACT_ATOMS: atom_id res chain seq x y z
N ILE A 1 13.88 -4.86 10.80
CA ILE A 1 14.20 -5.69 9.62
C ILE A 1 15.30 -4.95 8.86
N PRO A 2 16.41 -5.60 8.46
CA PRO A 2 17.47 -4.96 7.68
C PRO A 2 16.90 -4.30 6.42
N PRO A 3 17.44 -3.16 5.93
CA PRO A 3 16.94 -2.50 4.72
C PRO A 3 16.86 -3.45 3.51
N SER A 4 17.81 -4.37 3.37
CA SER A 4 17.83 -5.38 2.30
C SER A 4 16.66 -6.38 2.33
N MET A 5 16.01 -6.54 3.48
CA MET A 5 14.81 -7.37 3.62
C MET A 5 13.53 -6.58 3.34
N MET A 6 13.55 -5.24 3.32
CA MET A 6 12.37 -4.42 3.02
C MET A 6 11.94 -4.56 1.55
N SER A 7 12.90 -4.69 0.64
CA SER A 7 12.67 -4.92 -0.79
C SER A 7 12.32 -6.38 -1.15
N GLN A 8 12.40 -7.30 -0.19
CA GLN A 8 12.08 -8.69 -0.44
C GLN A 8 10.56 -8.90 -0.52
N SER A 9 10.17 -9.82 -1.39
CA SER A 9 8.80 -10.31 -1.50
C SER A 9 8.27 -10.77 -0.14
N TRP A 10 7.08 -10.29 0.23
CA TRP A 10 6.40 -10.74 1.42
C TRP A 10 5.77 -12.11 1.16
N MET A 11 6.31 -13.15 1.82
CA MET A 11 5.81 -14.53 1.73
C MET A 11 5.68 -15.08 0.30
N GLY A 12 6.50 -14.62 -0.65
CA GLY A 12 6.45 -15.06 -2.05
C GLY A 12 5.37 -14.37 -2.89
N SER A 13 4.73 -13.33 -2.35
CA SER A 13 3.75 -12.51 -3.07
C SER A 13 4.39 -11.39 -3.88
N ASP A 14 3.57 -10.70 -4.67
CA ASP A 14 4.01 -9.53 -5.45
C ASP A 14 4.11 -8.25 -4.60
N PHE A 15 3.71 -8.31 -3.32
CA PHE A 15 4.00 -7.26 -2.34
C PHE A 15 5.42 -7.40 -1.81
N ASN A 16 6.07 -6.28 -1.52
CA ASN A 16 7.31 -6.29 -0.73
C ASN A 16 7.00 -6.04 0.77
N ASN A 17 7.99 -6.25 1.64
CA ASN A 17 7.82 -6.02 3.08
C ASN A 17 7.61 -4.54 3.42
N ASP A 18 8.13 -3.60 2.63
CA ASP A 18 7.93 -2.16 2.81
C ASP A 18 6.48 -1.75 2.61
N ASP A 19 5.82 -2.31 1.58
CA ASP A 19 4.42 -2.05 1.22
C ASP A 19 3.47 -2.36 2.39
N LEU A 20 3.79 -3.37 3.20
CA LEU A 20 2.96 -3.79 4.35
C LEU A 20 3.35 -3.13 5.67
N LEU A 21 4.63 -2.82 5.86
CA LEU A 21 5.14 -2.35 7.15
C LEU A 21 5.12 -0.83 7.30
N LYS A 22 4.98 -0.08 6.21
CA LYS A 22 5.19 1.38 6.21
C LYS A 22 4.04 2.23 5.65
N GLU A 23 2.80 1.77 5.69
CA GLU A 23 1.67 2.63 5.31
C GLU A 23 1.62 3.96 6.08
N SER A 24 2.00 4.00 7.36
CA SER A 24 2.05 5.25 8.15
C SER A 24 3.21 6.18 7.77
N SER A 25 4.23 5.68 7.04
CA SER A 25 5.39 6.45 6.61
C SER A 25 5.16 7.13 5.25
N ILE A 26 4.18 6.69 4.45
CA ILE A 26 3.86 7.30 3.14
C ILE A 26 3.57 8.81 3.23
N VAL A 27 3.06 9.28 4.37
CA VAL A 27 2.78 10.70 4.65
C VAL A 27 4.03 11.46 5.06
N LYS A 28 5.00 10.81 5.72
CA LYS A 28 6.19 11.46 6.29
C LYS A 28 7.42 11.38 5.39
N ASP A 29 7.57 10.27 4.67
CA ASP A 29 8.79 9.90 3.96
C ASP A 29 8.80 10.36 2.50
N TYR A 30 7.68 10.89 2.02
CA TYR A 30 7.53 11.37 0.65
C TYR A 30 7.21 12.86 0.60
N THR A 31 7.55 13.49 -0.52
CA THR A 31 7.03 14.78 -0.97
C THR A 31 5.89 14.52 -1.94
N HIS A 32 4.72 15.11 -1.68
CA HIS A 32 3.48 14.86 -2.42
C HIS A 32 3.16 16.03 -3.34
N THR A 33 2.90 15.73 -4.61
CA THR A 33 2.47 16.72 -5.62
C THR A 33 1.22 16.23 -6.31
N ILE A 34 0.16 17.04 -6.34
CA ILE A 34 -1.00 16.75 -7.20
C ILE A 34 -0.60 17.07 -8.64
N ILE A 35 -0.51 16.03 -9.47
CA ILE A 35 -0.09 16.13 -10.88
C ILE A 35 -1.28 16.05 -11.85
N GLY A 36 -2.49 15.85 -11.34
CA GLY A 36 -3.71 15.90 -12.14
C GLY A 36 -4.92 15.29 -11.44
N SER A 37 -5.93 14.94 -12.24
CA SER A 37 -7.11 14.20 -11.82
C SER A 37 -7.51 13.19 -12.88
N ASP A 38 -8.15 12.10 -12.44
CA ASP A 38 -8.60 11.03 -13.33
C ASP A 38 -9.80 10.30 -12.70
N THR A 39 -10.52 9.50 -13.49
CA THR A 39 -11.59 8.64 -12.99
C THR A 39 -11.12 7.20 -12.87
N VAL A 40 -11.18 6.63 -11.66
CA VAL A 40 -10.79 5.24 -11.40
C VAL A 40 -11.97 4.51 -10.78
N GLY A 41 -12.44 3.43 -11.43
CA GLY A 41 -13.53 2.61 -10.91
C GLY A 41 -14.85 3.37 -10.67
N GLY A 42 -15.08 4.47 -11.40
CA GLY A 42 -16.25 5.33 -11.23
C GLY A 42 -16.08 6.46 -10.18
N PHE A 43 -14.92 6.57 -9.54
CA PHE A 43 -14.60 7.63 -8.60
C PHE A 43 -13.74 8.71 -9.26
N ASP A 44 -14.11 9.97 -9.08
CA ASP A 44 -13.24 11.10 -9.43
C ASP A 44 -12.09 11.16 -8.41
N CYS A 45 -10.85 11.16 -8.91
CA CYS A 45 -9.65 11.01 -8.11
C CYS A 45 -8.66 12.14 -8.35
N TYR A 46 -7.92 12.50 -7.31
CA TYR A 46 -6.63 13.19 -7.46
C TYR A 46 -5.59 12.18 -7.92
N LYS A 47 -4.77 12.57 -8.90
CA LYS A 47 -3.55 11.86 -9.27
C LYS A 47 -2.38 12.55 -8.55
N ILE A 48 -1.75 11.84 -7.63
CA ILE A 48 -0.72 12.38 -6.75
C ILE A 48 0.58 11.65 -7.01
N GLU A 49 1.65 12.40 -7.25
CA GLU A 49 3.02 11.90 -7.30
C GLU A 49 3.66 11.98 -5.93
N LEU A 50 4.34 10.91 -5.54
CA LEU A 50 5.08 10.76 -4.31
C LEU A 50 6.54 10.50 -4.65
N ILE A 51 7.40 11.46 -4.33
CA ILE A 51 8.85 11.35 -4.46
C ILE A 51 9.46 11.14 -3.08
N PRO A 52 10.24 10.08 -2.86
CA PRO A 52 10.83 9.80 -1.56
C PRO A 52 11.81 10.91 -1.16
N LYS A 53 11.84 11.24 0.13
CA LYS A 53 12.83 12.17 0.68
C LYS A 53 14.21 11.51 0.73
N PRO A 54 15.32 12.27 0.63
CA PRO A 54 16.67 11.70 0.61
C PRO A 54 17.01 10.79 1.81
N GLU A 55 16.44 11.07 2.98
CA GLU A 55 16.64 10.33 4.22
C GLU A 55 15.65 9.16 4.41
N ALA A 56 14.67 9.01 3.53
CA ALA A 56 13.65 7.98 3.62
C ALA A 56 14.25 6.61 3.29
N ALA A 57 14.15 5.67 4.22
CA ALA A 57 14.61 4.30 4.01
C ALA A 57 13.58 3.46 3.22
N VAL A 58 13.13 3.95 2.06
CA VAL A 58 12.10 3.32 1.21
C VAL A 58 12.72 2.71 -0.05
N VAL A 59 11.98 1.84 -0.72
CA VAL A 59 12.51 1.04 -1.85
C VAL A 59 12.11 1.56 -3.24
N TRP A 60 11.15 2.48 -3.30
CA TRP A 60 10.58 2.99 -4.54
C TRP A 60 11.17 4.37 -4.87
N GLY A 61 11.59 4.56 -6.13
CA GLY A 61 12.07 5.85 -6.62
C GLY A 61 10.95 6.86 -6.81
N LYS A 62 9.73 6.38 -7.10
CA LYS A 62 8.52 7.20 -7.23
C LYS A 62 7.27 6.34 -7.08
N ILE A 63 6.21 6.89 -6.51
CA ILE A 63 4.87 6.28 -6.50
C ILE A 63 3.89 7.28 -7.08
N ILE A 64 3.00 6.83 -7.96
CA ILE A 64 1.84 7.61 -8.39
C ILE A 64 0.59 6.94 -7.82
N THR A 65 -0.20 7.67 -7.05
CA THR A 65 -1.42 7.17 -6.42
C THR A 65 -2.65 7.95 -6.87
N TRP A 66 -3.79 7.26 -6.94
CA TRP A 66 -5.10 7.85 -7.23
C TRP A 66 -5.98 7.77 -5.99
N ILE A 67 -6.27 8.93 -5.42
CA ILE A 67 -7.06 9.08 -4.20
C ILE A 67 -8.42 9.68 -4.56
N SER A 68 -9.52 9.01 -4.23
CA SER A 68 -10.86 9.52 -4.50
C SER A 68 -11.08 10.87 -3.81
N LYS A 69 -11.64 11.85 -4.53
CA LYS A 69 -11.73 13.23 -4.03
C LYS A 69 -12.67 13.41 -2.85
N LYS A 70 -13.68 12.54 -2.74
CA LYS A 70 -14.76 12.65 -1.75
C LYS A 70 -14.52 11.75 -0.54
N GLU A 71 -14.24 10.48 -0.76
CA GLU A 71 -14.06 9.49 0.31
C GLU A 71 -12.58 9.23 0.68
N TYR A 72 -11.63 9.78 -0.09
CA TYR A 72 -10.19 9.62 0.12
C TYR A 72 -9.67 8.18 0.06
N TYR A 73 -10.33 7.32 -0.72
CA TYR A 73 -9.86 5.97 -0.96
C TYR A 73 -8.68 5.97 -1.92
N GLN A 74 -7.62 5.24 -1.58
CA GLN A 74 -6.57 4.89 -2.54
C GLN A 74 -7.07 3.76 -3.45
N LEU A 75 -7.39 4.09 -4.70
CA LEU A 75 -8.01 3.15 -5.65
C LEU A 75 -7.03 2.56 -6.66
N LYS A 76 -5.90 3.23 -6.87
CA LYS A 76 -4.84 2.77 -7.77
C LYS A 76 -3.50 3.30 -7.28
N ALA A 77 -2.45 2.50 -7.45
CA ALA A 77 -1.07 2.95 -7.32
C ALA A 77 -0.19 2.36 -8.44
N GLU A 78 0.83 3.11 -8.84
CA GLU A 78 1.88 2.72 -9.78
C GLU A 78 3.23 2.95 -9.09
N TYR A 79 4.06 1.91 -9.05
CA TYR A 79 5.33 1.91 -8.31
C TYR A 79 6.49 1.89 -9.29
N TYR A 80 7.36 2.89 -9.18
CA TYR A 80 8.51 3.07 -10.05
C TYR A 80 9.80 2.88 -9.26
N ASP A 81 10.81 2.31 -9.92
CA ASP A 81 12.16 2.23 -9.37
C ASP A 81 12.94 3.56 -9.54
N GLU A 82 14.19 3.58 -9.12
CA GLU A 82 15.08 4.75 -9.22
C GLU A 82 15.45 5.12 -10.66
N SER A 83 15.25 4.21 -11.62
CA SER A 83 15.48 4.43 -13.05
C SER A 83 14.21 4.93 -13.77
N GLU A 84 13.15 5.25 -13.02
CA GLU A 84 11.82 5.62 -13.52
C GLU A 84 11.09 4.50 -14.29
N GLU A 85 11.49 3.24 -14.09
CA GLU A 85 10.79 2.10 -14.70
C GLU A 85 9.60 1.68 -13.85
N LEU A 86 8.45 1.42 -14.50
CA LEU A 86 7.25 0.96 -13.81
C LEU A 86 7.40 -0.53 -13.45
N ILE A 87 7.43 -0.81 -12.15
CA ILE A 87 7.65 -2.17 -11.64
C ILE A 87 6.32 -2.85 -11.32
N ASN A 88 5.45 -2.18 -10.57
CA ASN A 88 4.20 -2.75 -10.08
C ASN A 88 3.01 -1.82 -10.32
N LYS A 89 1.84 -2.42 -10.53
CA LYS A 89 0.54 -1.74 -10.52
C LYS A 89 -0.33 -2.34 -9.43
N GLN A 90 -0.95 -1.48 -8.63
CA GLN A 90 -1.94 -1.88 -7.64
C GLN A 90 -3.29 -1.28 -7.98
N ILE A 91 -4.36 -2.08 -7.86
CA ILE A 91 -5.75 -1.63 -7.97
C ILE A 91 -6.49 -2.05 -6.72
N ALA A 92 -7.18 -1.10 -6.08
CA ALA A 92 -8.11 -1.38 -5.00
C ALA A 92 -9.55 -1.19 -5.48
N SER A 93 -10.43 -2.09 -5.08
CA SER A 93 -11.82 -2.14 -5.52
C SER A 93 -12.72 -2.81 -4.47
N GLU A 94 -13.98 -3.06 -4.85
CA GLU A 94 -14.98 -3.72 -3.99
C GLU A 94 -15.12 -2.95 -2.65
N VAL A 95 -15.64 -1.71 -2.72
CA VAL A 95 -15.87 -0.90 -1.52
C VAL A 95 -16.99 -1.52 -0.70
N GLU A 96 -16.63 -2.04 0.48
CA GLU A 96 -17.55 -2.76 1.37
C GLU A 96 -17.54 -2.13 2.76
N GLN A 97 -18.55 -2.50 3.56
CA GLN A 97 -18.62 -2.14 4.96
C GLN A 97 -17.69 -3.09 5.75
N LEU A 98 -16.56 -2.60 6.19
CA LEU A 98 -15.64 -3.30 7.08
C LEU A 98 -15.79 -2.67 8.46
N GLY A 99 -16.28 -3.42 9.45
CA GLY A 99 -16.62 -2.85 10.76
C GLY A 99 -17.57 -1.65 10.64
N ASP A 100 -17.18 -0.51 11.20
CA ASP A 100 -17.92 0.75 11.16
C ASP A 100 -17.50 1.67 9.99
N ARG A 101 -16.58 1.26 9.12
CA ARG A 101 -16.04 2.07 8.00
C ARG A 101 -16.34 1.45 6.64
N LYS A 102 -16.48 2.29 5.61
CA LYS A 102 -16.51 1.83 4.21
C LYS A 102 -15.14 1.99 3.61
N LEU A 103 -14.57 0.92 3.07
CA LEU A 103 -13.22 0.89 2.51
C LEU A 103 -13.16 -0.08 1.32
N PRO A 104 -12.23 0.11 0.37
CA PRO A 104 -11.93 -0.92 -0.63
C PRO A 104 -11.54 -2.22 0.08
N ALA A 105 -12.26 -3.31 -0.16
CA ALA A 105 -12.04 -4.60 0.49
C ALA A 105 -11.17 -5.56 -0.33
N LYS A 106 -10.84 -5.19 -1.57
CA LYS A 106 -9.96 -5.98 -2.43
C LYS A 106 -8.84 -5.14 -2.99
N MET A 107 -7.63 -5.66 -2.93
CA MET A 107 -6.44 -5.06 -3.50
C MET A 107 -5.73 -6.09 -4.38
N VAL A 108 -5.38 -5.70 -5.59
CA VAL A 108 -4.70 -6.55 -6.58
C VAL A 108 -3.37 -5.90 -6.94
N MET A 109 -2.27 -6.58 -6.65
CA MET A 109 -0.92 -6.18 -7.04
C MET A 109 -0.50 -6.97 -8.28
N MET A 110 0.04 -6.29 -9.29
CA MET A 110 0.42 -6.86 -10.59
C MET A 110 1.83 -6.39 -10.96
N PRO A 111 2.83 -7.29 -11.01
CA PRO A 111 4.15 -6.98 -11.55
C PRO A 111 4.10 -6.82 -13.07
N VAL A 112 4.81 -5.80 -13.57
CA VAL A 112 4.84 -5.48 -15.01
C VAL A 112 5.74 -6.44 -15.78
N ASP A 113 6.83 -6.93 -15.17
CA ASP A 113 7.81 -7.82 -15.78
C ASP A 113 7.33 -9.29 -15.89
N LYS A 114 6.25 -9.65 -15.20
CA LYS A 114 5.67 -11.01 -15.17
C LYS A 114 4.18 -10.97 -15.56
N PRO A 115 3.87 -10.81 -16.85
CA PRO A 115 2.48 -10.75 -17.32
C PRO A 115 1.66 -11.97 -16.86
N GLY A 116 0.49 -11.71 -16.27
CA GLY A 116 -0.42 -12.74 -15.77
C GLY A 116 -0.21 -13.11 -14.30
N ASN A 117 0.94 -12.76 -13.70
CA ASN A 117 1.11 -12.87 -12.27
C ASN A 117 0.34 -11.75 -11.56
N GLN A 118 -0.29 -12.10 -10.44
CA GLN A 118 -0.92 -11.14 -9.56
C GLN A 118 -1.06 -11.74 -8.15
N THR A 119 -1.05 -10.86 -7.18
CA THR A 119 -1.43 -11.18 -5.80
C THR A 119 -2.71 -10.44 -5.47
N ILE A 120 -3.68 -11.16 -4.91
CA ILE A 120 -4.96 -10.59 -4.50
C ILE A 120 -5.04 -10.64 -2.97
N LEU A 121 -5.13 -9.48 -2.35
CA LEU A 121 -5.46 -9.32 -0.93
C LEU A 121 -6.95 -9.01 -0.82
N LYS A 122 -7.67 -9.80 -0.01
CA LYS A 122 -9.08 -9.57 0.32
C LYS A 122 -9.23 -9.37 1.82
N MET A 123 -9.80 -8.24 2.19
CA MET A 123 -10.20 -7.93 3.56
C MET A 123 -11.59 -8.51 3.79
N VAL A 124 -11.69 -9.52 4.65
CA VAL A 124 -12.96 -10.21 4.95
C VAL A 124 -13.64 -9.60 6.17
N GLU A 125 -12.86 -9.22 7.17
CA GLU A 125 -13.34 -8.64 8.42
C GLU A 125 -12.30 -7.65 8.95
N MET A 126 -12.77 -6.54 9.52
CA MET A 126 -11.91 -5.57 10.19
C MET A 126 -12.61 -5.07 11.46
N VAL A 127 -11.87 -5.07 12.56
CA VAL A 127 -12.32 -4.53 13.84
C VAL A 127 -11.50 -3.30 14.16
N PHE A 128 -12.16 -2.14 14.18
CA PHE A 128 -11.51 -0.86 14.50
C PHE A 128 -11.53 -0.58 15.99
N ASP A 129 -10.55 0.22 16.42
CA ASP A 129 -10.48 0.81 17.76
C ASP A 129 -10.54 -0.22 18.91
N LYS A 130 -10.23 -1.49 18.61
CA LYS A 130 -10.06 -2.54 19.60
C LYS A 130 -8.77 -2.26 20.36
N GLU A 131 -8.88 -2.14 21.68
CA GLU A 131 -7.72 -2.00 22.54
C GLU A 131 -6.84 -3.26 22.44
N ILE A 132 -5.59 -3.07 22.04
CA ILE A 132 -4.56 -4.11 22.00
C ILE A 132 -3.49 -3.69 23.01
N PRO A 133 -3.23 -4.49 24.07
CA PRO A 133 -2.26 -4.11 25.08
C PRO A 133 -0.85 -4.07 24.50
N ASP A 134 -0.02 -3.14 24.94
CA ASP A 134 1.33 -2.92 24.40
C ASP A 134 2.20 -4.19 24.41
N ASN A 135 2.02 -5.04 25.43
CA ASN A 135 2.75 -6.31 25.56
C ASN A 135 2.43 -7.32 24.45
N PHE A 136 1.34 -7.11 23.71
CA PHE A 136 0.98 -7.90 22.54
C PHE A 136 2.05 -7.79 21.46
N PHE A 137 2.62 -6.59 21.25
CA PHE A 137 3.65 -6.31 20.26
C PHE A 137 5.08 -6.64 20.75
N SER A 138 5.21 -7.59 21.68
CA SER A 138 6.50 -8.04 22.20
C SER A 138 7.06 -9.23 21.41
N GLN A 139 8.39 -9.31 21.30
CA GLN A 139 9.07 -10.46 20.68
C GLN A 139 8.72 -11.79 21.37
N GLN A 140 8.45 -11.77 22.67
CA GLN A 140 8.05 -12.95 23.42
C GLN A 140 6.67 -13.44 22.98
N ASN A 141 5.75 -12.51 22.72
CA ASN A 141 4.40 -12.84 22.29
C ASN A 141 4.37 -13.37 20.85
N MET A 142 5.27 -12.91 19.97
CA MET A 142 5.39 -13.44 18.60
C MET A 142 5.59 -14.97 18.55
N LYS A 143 6.23 -15.58 19.57
CA LYS A 143 6.43 -17.04 19.63
C LYS A 143 5.19 -17.81 20.10
N LYS A 144 4.20 -17.11 20.66
CA LYS A 144 3.02 -17.69 21.32
C LYS A 144 1.74 -17.50 20.51
N VAL A 145 1.62 -16.39 19.79
CA VAL A 145 0.49 -16.12 18.88
C VAL A 145 0.54 -17.16 17.76
N ARG A 146 -0.57 -17.89 17.59
CA ARG A 146 -0.80 -18.87 16.52
C ARG A 146 -2.05 -18.47 15.77
#